data_AF-A0A949RXG2-F1
#
_entry.id   AF-A0A949RXG2-F1
#
_cell.length_a   1.000
_cell.length_b   1.000
_cell.length_c   1.000
_cell.angle_alpha   90.00
_cell.angle_beta   90.00
_cell.angle_gamma   90.00
#
_symmetry.space_group_name_H-M   'P 1'
#
loop_
_entity.id
_entity.type
_entity.pdbx_description
1 polymer ?
#
loop_
_entity_poly.entity_id
_entity_poly.type
_entity_poly.pdbx_seq_one_letter_code
_entity_poly.pdbx_strand_id
1 'polypeptide(L)'
;MKKGRSFTFIVTVVLLTTLAVVLSLFPGNQRCKISKVLAASISSESVTQWQIYSDSDYGFSLEYPVGWESVITIFQETPYEDESAIIKRQTFTGAQGWIDLDIWLANGQNLEEWSGWYSKTRAPFPITKSNAKVWGNPAMSFLERGGTVDMLATFFSDGKYVYRLWYTVTQNRVGLQVYHHMLNTIELPGISDRKATPAELPEKIWKSVEAAVQESGLISPLVSSCCGYSQSSNPFPCCNNKGNCTWWVYYKFGAVPFRGDAGTWWSQVPNYSGWLRSSLPRADQANIAWWSGSPGHVAYVSNYTGGSNVTISEMLWCTSCGRTRTISRTTPGGYIYLKNPPR
;
A
#
# COMPACT_ATOMS: atom_id res chain seq x y z
N MET A 1 -84.76 -1.19 52.55
CA MET A 1 -85.12 -2.41 51.79
C MET A 1 -83.91 -2.77 50.92
N LYS A 2 -83.07 -3.71 51.35
CA LYS A 2 -82.98 -5.13 50.91
C LYS A 2 -82.77 -5.36 49.39
N LYS A 3 -81.54 -5.79 49.11
CA LYS A 3 -81.06 -6.84 48.18
C LYS A 3 -81.16 -6.64 46.66
N GLY A 4 -80.00 -6.84 46.03
CA GLY A 4 -79.85 -7.34 44.65
C GLY A 4 -78.38 -7.55 44.30
N ARG A 5 -77.85 -8.76 44.58
CA ARG A 5 -76.49 -9.20 44.21
C ARG A 5 -76.40 -9.45 42.71
N SER A 6 -75.23 -9.19 42.10
CA SER A 6 -74.62 -10.18 41.20
C SER A 6 -73.09 -10.04 41.19
N PHE A 7 -72.43 -11.17 41.01
CA PHE A 7 -71.02 -11.45 41.30
C PHE A 7 -70.28 -11.84 40.00
N THR A 8 -68.94 -11.72 40.01
CA THR A 8 -67.94 -12.36 39.10
C THR A 8 -67.78 -11.65 37.75
N PHE A 9 -66.59 -11.23 37.29
CA PHE A 9 -65.33 -11.98 37.17
C PHE A 9 -64.07 -11.10 37.30
N ILE A 10 -63.01 -11.77 37.78
CA ILE A 10 -61.61 -11.36 37.83
C ILE A 10 -61.03 -11.33 36.41
N VAL A 11 -60.37 -10.23 36.02
CA VAL A 11 -59.19 -10.29 35.14
C VAL A 11 -58.18 -9.26 35.63
N THR A 12 -57.11 -9.78 36.21
CA THR A 12 -55.85 -9.07 36.46
C THR A 12 -55.13 -8.89 35.12
N VAL A 13 -54.92 -7.66 34.67
CA VAL A 13 -53.84 -7.37 33.70
C VAL A 13 -52.93 -6.31 34.31
N VAL A 14 -51.73 -6.79 34.57
CA VAL A 14 -50.52 -6.11 35.00
C VAL A 14 -50.28 -4.87 34.12
N LEU A 15 -50.36 -3.67 34.71
CA LEU A 15 -49.91 -2.43 34.07
C LEU A 15 -48.38 -2.36 34.24
N LEU A 16 -47.68 -3.06 33.35
CA LEU A 16 -46.22 -3.04 33.29
C LEU A 16 -45.76 -1.72 32.67
N THR A 17 -44.95 -1.01 33.43
CA THR A 17 -44.10 0.10 32.99
C THR A 17 -43.31 -0.24 31.73
N THR A 18 -43.63 0.41 30.61
CA THR A 18 -42.71 0.54 29.47
C THR A 18 -42.83 1.95 28.88
N LEU A 19 -42.27 2.91 29.60
CA LEU A 19 -41.83 4.20 29.06
C LEU A 19 -40.30 4.16 28.96
N ALA A 20 -39.81 3.45 27.96
CA ALA A 20 -38.43 3.52 27.46
C ALA A 20 -38.35 2.66 26.20
N VAL A 21 -37.46 3.01 25.28
CA VAL A 21 -37.15 2.29 24.03
C VAL A 21 -38.03 2.65 22.83
N VAL A 22 -38.02 3.94 22.46
CA VAL A 22 -38.06 4.34 21.04
C VAL A 22 -36.99 5.40 20.81
N LEU A 23 -35.72 5.01 20.89
CA LEU A 23 -34.57 5.85 20.51
C LEU A 23 -33.27 5.03 20.38
N SER A 24 -33.24 4.03 19.49
CA SER A 24 -31.98 3.36 19.10
C SER A 24 -32.09 2.53 17.81
N LEU A 25 -32.54 3.14 16.71
CA LEU A 25 -32.43 2.55 15.36
C LEU A 25 -31.89 3.54 14.32
N PHE A 26 -31.02 4.45 14.75
CA PHE A 26 -30.04 5.03 13.83
C PHE A 26 -28.76 4.20 13.95
N PRO A 27 -28.18 3.68 12.84
CA PRO A 27 -26.87 3.06 12.88
C PRO A 27 -25.90 4.12 13.41
N GLY A 28 -25.55 3.97 14.69
CA GLY A 28 -24.78 4.95 15.42
C GLY A 28 -23.45 5.18 14.71
N ASN A 29 -23.05 6.45 14.68
CA ASN A 29 -21.67 6.91 14.52
C ASN A 29 -20.73 6.03 15.36
N GLN A 30 -20.27 4.90 14.82
CA GLN A 30 -19.14 4.18 15.35
C GLN A 30 -17.91 5.02 15.04
N ARG A 31 -17.66 6.02 15.90
CA ARG A 31 -16.36 6.70 15.95
C ARG A 31 -15.29 5.61 16.10
N CYS A 32 -14.22 5.66 15.30
CA CYS A 32 -13.08 4.72 15.38
C CYS A 32 -12.79 4.42 16.85
N LYS A 33 -13.10 3.21 17.34
CA LYS A 33 -12.46 2.74 18.57
C LYS A 33 -10.98 2.64 18.22
N ILE A 34 -10.18 3.47 18.87
CA ILE A 34 -8.74 3.56 18.68
C ILE A 34 -8.21 2.13 18.79
N SER A 35 -7.74 1.57 17.67
CA SER A 35 -7.02 0.30 17.71
C SER A 35 -5.81 0.55 18.59
N LYS A 36 -5.60 -0.29 19.61
CA LYS A 36 -4.31 -0.34 20.31
C LYS A 36 -3.31 -0.82 19.26
N VAL A 37 -2.70 0.15 18.57
CA VAL A 37 -1.56 -0.09 17.71
C VAL A 37 -0.52 -0.73 18.62
N LEU A 38 -0.16 -1.99 18.35
CA LEU A 38 1.13 -2.52 18.78
C LEU A 38 2.15 -1.71 17.98
N ALA A 39 2.45 -0.52 18.48
CA ALA A 39 3.58 0.24 18.01
C ALA A 39 4.78 -0.66 18.28
N ALA A 40 5.48 -1.07 17.23
CA ALA A 40 6.84 -1.55 17.43
C ALA A 40 7.55 -0.45 18.23
N SER A 41 8.09 -0.81 19.40
CA SER A 41 8.95 0.11 20.15
C SER A 41 10.01 0.65 19.19
N ILE A 42 10.32 1.95 19.29
CA ILE A 42 11.41 2.57 18.55
C ILE A 42 12.70 1.83 18.96
N SER A 43 13.04 0.78 18.22
CA SER A 43 14.30 0.09 18.41
C SER A 43 15.36 0.94 17.74
N SER A 44 16.43 1.20 18.48
CA SER A 44 17.66 1.82 17.97
C SER A 44 18.78 0.78 17.88
N GLU A 45 18.49 -0.48 18.20
CA GLU A 45 19.46 -1.56 18.15
C GLU A 45 19.83 -1.85 16.69
N SER A 46 21.13 -1.88 16.43
CA SER A 46 21.67 -2.24 15.13
C SER A 46 21.31 -3.69 14.79
N VAL A 47 20.94 -3.95 13.54
CA VAL A 47 20.82 -5.32 13.02
C VAL A 47 22.21 -5.95 12.97
N THR A 48 22.40 -7.04 13.72
CA THR A 48 23.70 -7.72 13.84
C THR A 48 23.78 -9.03 13.06
N GLN A 49 22.65 -9.56 12.58
CA GLN A 49 22.58 -10.82 11.84
C GLN A 49 21.93 -10.61 10.48
N TRP A 50 22.64 -11.01 9.43
CA TRP A 50 22.25 -10.88 8.03
C TRP A 50 22.24 -12.25 7.36
N GLN A 51 21.37 -12.41 6.39
CA GLN A 51 21.28 -13.58 5.52
C GLN A 51 21.25 -13.10 4.07
N ILE A 52 21.69 -13.96 3.15
CA ILE A 52 21.81 -13.62 1.73
C ILE A 52 20.56 -14.10 0.99
N TYR A 53 19.99 -13.22 0.17
CA TYR A 53 19.05 -13.59 -0.87
C TYR A 53 19.80 -13.58 -2.21
N SER A 54 19.66 -14.67 -2.97
CA SER A 54 20.27 -14.80 -4.30
C SER A 54 19.19 -15.14 -5.31
N ASP A 55 19.29 -14.52 -6.49
CA ASP A 55 18.35 -14.71 -7.59
C ASP A 55 19.13 -15.08 -8.84
N SER A 56 19.13 -16.35 -9.21
CA SER A 56 19.89 -16.83 -10.37
C SER A 56 19.34 -16.34 -11.70
N ASP A 57 18.03 -16.09 -11.79
CA ASP A 57 17.37 -15.72 -13.04
C ASP A 57 17.74 -14.29 -13.46
N TYR A 58 17.94 -13.42 -12.47
CA TYR A 58 18.36 -12.04 -12.66
C TYR A 58 19.82 -11.78 -12.26
N GLY A 59 20.50 -12.80 -11.72
CA GLY A 59 21.92 -12.84 -11.39
C GLY A 59 22.36 -11.84 -10.31
N PHE A 60 21.47 -11.47 -9.39
CA PHE A 60 21.81 -10.59 -8.27
C PHE A 60 21.81 -11.33 -6.93
N SER A 61 22.51 -10.76 -5.96
CA SER A 61 22.35 -11.15 -4.56
C SER A 61 22.40 -9.93 -3.65
N LEU A 62 21.85 -10.02 -2.44
CA LEU A 62 21.93 -8.96 -1.43
C LEU A 62 21.77 -9.54 -0.02
N GLU A 63 22.20 -8.79 0.99
CA GLU A 63 21.98 -9.14 2.38
C GLU A 63 20.72 -8.47 2.95
N TYR A 64 19.96 -9.22 3.75
CA TYR A 64 18.79 -8.74 4.47
C TYR A 64 18.72 -9.37 5.88
N PRO A 65 17.97 -8.80 6.84
CA PRO A 65 18.03 -9.25 8.24
C PRO A 65 17.53 -10.68 8.42
N VAL A 66 18.16 -11.42 9.34
CA VAL A 66 17.61 -12.70 9.80
C VAL A 66 16.24 -12.46 10.46
N GLY A 67 15.27 -13.31 10.13
CA GLY A 67 13.90 -13.21 10.63
C GLY A 67 12.98 -12.29 9.82
N TRP A 68 13.50 -11.58 8.81
CA TRP A 68 12.65 -10.99 7.78
C TRP A 68 12.20 -12.08 6.80
N GLU A 69 10.95 -12.00 6.37
CA GLU A 69 10.40 -12.83 5.30
C GLU A 69 10.76 -12.22 3.95
N SER A 70 10.98 -13.08 2.96
CA SER A 70 11.27 -12.69 1.58
C SER A 70 10.32 -13.45 0.66
N VAL A 71 9.45 -12.73 -0.06
CA VAL A 71 8.44 -13.32 -0.94
C VAL A 71 8.36 -12.59 -2.29
N ILE A 72 8.17 -13.36 -3.36
CA ILE A 72 7.88 -12.81 -4.69
C ILE A 72 6.43 -12.33 -4.69
N THR A 73 6.21 -11.02 -4.85
CA THR A 73 4.84 -10.44 -4.86
C THR A 73 4.37 -10.04 -6.26
N ILE A 74 5.28 -9.95 -7.22
CA ILE A 74 4.98 -9.73 -8.64
C ILE A 74 5.93 -10.63 -9.44
N PHE A 75 5.39 -11.32 -10.44
CA PHE A 75 6.16 -12.10 -11.38
C PHE A 75 5.44 -12.16 -12.73
N GLN A 76 6.16 -11.90 -13.81
CA GLN A 76 5.71 -12.15 -15.17
C GLN A 76 6.50 -13.34 -15.74
N GLU A 77 5.79 -14.38 -16.16
CA GLU A 77 6.40 -15.48 -16.90
C GLU A 77 6.84 -15.01 -18.29
N THR A 78 7.90 -15.64 -18.83
CA THR A 78 8.33 -15.42 -20.21
C THR A 78 7.48 -16.26 -21.17
N PRO A 79 7.00 -15.70 -22.31
CA PRO A 79 7.18 -14.33 -22.76
C PRO A 79 6.38 -13.33 -21.93
N TYR A 80 6.99 -12.19 -21.60
CA TYR A 80 6.38 -11.18 -20.73
C TYR A 80 5.11 -10.60 -21.35
N GLU A 81 4.06 -10.43 -20.53
CA GLU A 81 2.80 -9.84 -20.98
C GLU A 81 2.94 -8.33 -21.26
N ASP A 82 3.72 -7.63 -20.44
CA ASP A 82 4.10 -6.23 -20.65
C ASP A 82 5.58 -6.05 -20.25
N GLU A 83 6.47 -6.04 -21.26
CA GLU A 83 7.92 -5.85 -21.11
C GLU A 83 8.32 -4.51 -20.48
N SER A 84 7.40 -3.56 -20.44
CA SER A 84 7.60 -2.23 -19.83
C SER A 84 7.08 -2.15 -18.40
N ALA A 85 6.36 -3.15 -17.91
CA ALA A 85 5.91 -3.26 -16.52
C ALA A 85 6.96 -3.95 -15.65
N ILE A 86 6.74 -3.97 -14.33
CA ILE A 86 7.58 -4.71 -13.40
C ILE A 86 7.51 -6.20 -13.78
N ILE A 87 8.65 -6.81 -14.10
CA ILE A 87 8.73 -8.23 -14.46
C ILE A 87 8.88 -9.10 -13.21
N LYS A 88 9.47 -8.57 -12.13
CA LYS A 88 9.56 -9.21 -10.83
C LYS A 88 9.60 -8.19 -9.70
N ARG A 89 8.93 -8.48 -8.59
CA ARG A 89 9.10 -7.80 -7.30
C ARG A 89 9.44 -8.83 -6.24
N GLN A 90 10.59 -8.66 -5.61
CA GLN A 90 10.92 -9.33 -4.36
C GLN A 90 10.59 -8.40 -3.19
N THR A 91 9.71 -8.84 -2.30
CA THR A 91 9.32 -8.07 -1.12
C THR A 91 9.96 -8.68 0.12
N PHE A 92 10.67 -7.85 0.87
CA PHE A 92 11.26 -8.20 2.16
C PHE A 92 10.45 -7.53 3.27
N THR A 93 9.95 -8.31 4.23
CA THR A 93 9.12 -7.80 5.33
C THR A 93 9.61 -8.26 6.69
N GLY A 94 9.56 -7.36 7.67
CA GLY A 94 9.85 -7.67 9.06
C GLY A 94 9.19 -6.68 10.00
N ALA A 95 9.42 -6.84 11.30
CA ALA A 95 8.82 -5.98 12.33
C ALA A 95 9.18 -4.49 12.17
N GLN A 96 10.30 -4.19 11.50
CA GLN A 96 10.83 -2.84 11.32
C GLN A 96 10.40 -2.19 10.01
N GLY A 97 9.75 -2.92 9.11
CA GLY A 97 9.30 -2.38 7.85
C GLY A 97 9.30 -3.38 6.70
N TRP A 98 9.39 -2.82 5.51
CA TRP A 98 9.05 -3.45 4.26
C TRP A 98 9.79 -2.74 3.14
N ILE A 99 10.49 -3.53 2.34
CA ILE A 99 11.35 -3.07 1.25
C ILE A 99 11.02 -3.92 0.03
N ASP A 100 10.70 -3.25 -1.07
CA ASP A 100 10.43 -3.89 -2.35
C ASP A 100 11.67 -3.72 -3.25
N LEU A 101 12.12 -4.81 -3.89
CA LEU A 101 13.07 -4.78 -5.01
C LEU A 101 12.31 -5.08 -6.29
N ASP A 102 12.08 -4.05 -7.10
CA ASP A 102 11.46 -4.18 -8.41
C ASP A 102 12.50 -4.32 -9.51
N ILE A 103 12.14 -5.09 -10.54
CA ILE A 103 12.96 -5.34 -11.72
C ILE A 103 12.15 -5.03 -12.97
N TRP A 104 12.77 -4.33 -13.92
CA TRP A 104 12.28 -4.09 -15.28
C TRP A 104 13.34 -4.53 -16.29
N LEU A 105 12.91 -4.76 -17.53
CA LEU A 105 13.83 -4.82 -18.66
C LEU A 105 14.39 -3.42 -18.96
N ALA A 106 15.70 -3.33 -19.19
CA ALA A 106 16.35 -2.10 -19.65
C ALA A 106 16.15 -1.86 -21.16
N ASN A 107 15.86 -2.92 -21.94
CA ASN A 107 15.64 -2.86 -23.39
C ASN A 107 16.77 -2.14 -24.15
N GLY A 108 18.02 -2.39 -23.73
CA GLY A 108 19.22 -1.79 -24.33
C GLY A 108 19.45 -0.32 -23.98
N GLN A 109 18.61 0.28 -23.13
CA GLN A 109 18.77 1.66 -22.66
C GLN A 109 19.66 1.71 -21.42
N ASN A 110 20.45 2.77 -21.28
CA ASN A 110 21.07 3.07 -19.99
C ASN A 110 20.03 3.63 -19.00
N LEU A 111 20.41 3.78 -17.72
CA LEU A 111 19.48 4.20 -16.66
C LEU A 111 18.82 5.56 -16.94
N GLU A 112 19.57 6.56 -17.44
CA GLU A 112 19.02 7.89 -17.68
C GLU A 112 18.06 7.90 -18.87
N GLU A 113 18.41 7.20 -19.96
CA GLU A 113 17.53 6.99 -21.12
C GLU A 113 16.24 6.27 -20.73
N TRP A 114 16.38 5.17 -19.98
CA TRP A 114 15.25 4.38 -19.48
C TRP A 114 14.35 5.22 -18.59
N SER A 115 14.93 5.96 -17.65
CA SER A 115 14.15 6.81 -16.75
C SER A 115 13.43 7.95 -17.47
N GLY A 116 14.07 8.54 -18.49
CA GLY A 116 13.47 9.58 -19.32
C GLY A 116 12.31 9.05 -20.16
N TRP A 117 12.44 7.85 -20.72
CA TRP A 117 11.35 7.17 -21.42
C TRP A 117 10.22 6.78 -20.47
N TYR A 118 10.55 6.15 -19.33
CA TYR A 118 9.57 5.68 -18.35
C TYR A 118 8.78 6.85 -17.76
N SER A 119 9.45 7.95 -17.43
CA SER A 119 8.82 9.17 -16.91
C SER A 119 7.83 9.80 -17.88
N LYS A 120 8.03 9.64 -19.19
CA LYS A 120 7.15 10.20 -20.24
C LYS A 120 5.97 9.29 -20.56
N THR A 121 6.16 7.98 -20.44
CA THR A 121 5.21 6.98 -20.99
C THR A 121 4.42 6.23 -19.92
N ARG A 122 4.96 6.12 -18.70
CA ARG A 122 4.40 5.28 -17.63
C ARG A 122 4.03 6.09 -16.40
N ALA A 123 5.03 6.52 -15.64
CA ALA A 123 4.86 7.23 -14.38
C ALA A 123 5.93 8.32 -14.23
N PRO A 124 5.54 9.58 -13.98
CA PRO A 124 6.50 10.68 -13.90
C PRO A 124 7.46 10.48 -12.74
N PHE A 125 8.76 10.68 -12.98
CA PHE A 125 9.77 10.71 -11.94
C PHE A 125 10.11 12.13 -11.49
N PRO A 126 10.44 12.35 -10.20
CA PRO A 126 10.94 13.65 -9.74
C PRO A 126 12.26 14.04 -10.38
N ILE A 127 13.09 13.05 -10.73
CA ILE A 127 14.38 13.21 -11.41
C ILE A 127 14.56 12.09 -12.44
N THR A 128 15.28 12.38 -13.51
CA THR A 128 15.67 11.41 -14.56
C THR A 128 17.18 11.41 -14.83
N LYS A 129 17.93 12.11 -13.99
CA LYS A 129 19.40 12.18 -14.07
C LYS A 129 19.98 11.51 -12.84
N SER A 130 21.12 10.86 -13.02
CA SER A 130 21.85 10.25 -11.93
C SER A 130 22.27 11.30 -10.89
N ASN A 131 22.09 10.96 -9.62
CA ASN A 131 22.51 11.77 -8.47
C ASN A 131 23.13 10.92 -7.36
N ALA A 132 23.17 9.60 -7.54
CA ALA A 132 23.65 8.63 -6.58
C ALA A 132 24.58 7.63 -7.29
N LYS A 133 25.21 6.75 -6.52
CA LYS A 133 25.87 5.56 -7.04
C LYS A 133 25.47 4.33 -6.24
N VAL A 134 25.34 3.21 -6.92
CA VAL A 134 25.23 1.88 -6.29
C VAL A 134 26.32 1.04 -6.92
N TRP A 135 27.23 0.52 -6.09
CA TRP A 135 28.36 -0.28 -6.55
C TRP A 135 29.25 0.45 -7.58
N GLY A 136 29.39 1.77 -7.40
CA GLY A 136 30.12 2.65 -8.31
C GLY A 136 29.42 3.00 -9.62
N ASN A 137 28.28 2.35 -9.95
CA ASN A 137 27.51 2.66 -11.15
C ASN A 137 26.53 3.82 -10.91
N PRO A 138 26.20 4.63 -11.94
CA PRO A 138 25.20 5.69 -11.82
C PRO A 138 23.86 5.17 -11.30
N ALA A 139 23.30 5.88 -10.32
CA ALA A 139 22.00 5.59 -9.73
C ALA A 139 21.18 6.88 -9.57
N MET A 140 19.87 6.73 -9.43
CA MET A 140 18.96 7.83 -9.11
C MET A 140 18.30 7.54 -7.77
N SER A 141 18.37 8.47 -6.83
CA SER A 141 17.72 8.34 -5.53
C SER A 141 16.89 9.58 -5.18
N PHE A 142 15.67 9.36 -4.72
CA PHE A 142 14.77 10.41 -4.30
C PHE A 142 13.74 9.92 -3.28
N LEU A 143 13.22 10.87 -2.49
CA LEU A 143 12.12 10.65 -1.57
C LEU A 143 10.80 11.00 -2.27
N GLU A 144 9.95 10.00 -2.44
CA GLU A 144 8.56 10.15 -2.90
C GLU A 144 7.70 10.56 -1.71
N ARG A 145 7.20 11.80 -1.71
CA ARG A 145 6.29 12.28 -0.67
C ARG A 145 4.87 11.82 -0.95
N GLY A 146 4.46 10.73 -0.32
CA GLY A 146 3.19 10.07 -0.56
C GLY A 146 2.06 10.53 0.37
N GLY A 147 2.12 11.77 0.90
CA GLY A 147 1.11 12.44 1.74
C GLY A 147 0.83 11.80 3.11
N THR A 148 0.57 10.50 3.11
CA THR A 148 0.34 9.63 4.26
C THR A 148 1.57 8.82 4.63
N VAL A 149 2.33 8.34 3.64
CA VAL A 149 3.57 7.59 3.86
C VAL A 149 4.58 8.04 2.81
N ASP A 150 5.77 8.41 3.29
CA ASP A 150 6.90 8.75 2.41
C ASP A 150 7.63 7.47 2.00
N MET A 151 8.22 7.47 0.81
CA MET A 151 8.93 6.30 0.28
C MET A 151 10.28 6.70 -0.30
N LEU A 152 11.35 6.04 0.13
CA LEU A 152 12.68 6.22 -0.43
C LEU A 152 12.87 5.24 -1.59
N ALA A 153 13.15 5.75 -2.78
CA ALA A 153 13.44 4.94 -3.95
C ALA A 153 14.87 5.18 -4.43
N THR A 154 15.60 4.11 -4.72
CA THR A 154 16.88 4.15 -5.44
C THR A 154 16.81 3.23 -6.65
N PHE A 155 16.97 3.82 -7.84
CA PHE A 155 17.06 3.12 -9.12
C PHE A 155 18.51 2.96 -9.55
N PHE A 156 18.85 1.80 -10.08
CA PHE A 156 20.17 1.45 -10.61
C PHE A 156 20.02 0.39 -11.71
N SER A 157 21.08 0.11 -12.47
CA SER A 157 21.02 -0.80 -13.61
C SER A 157 22.34 -1.54 -13.81
N ASP A 158 22.25 -2.76 -14.34
CA ASP A 158 23.37 -3.57 -14.84
C ASP A 158 23.47 -3.56 -16.38
N GLY A 159 22.66 -2.72 -17.05
CA GLY A 159 22.54 -2.63 -18.51
C GLY A 159 21.56 -3.63 -19.15
N LYS A 160 21.22 -4.73 -18.47
CA LYS A 160 20.19 -5.69 -18.91
C LYS A 160 18.86 -5.40 -18.25
N TYR A 161 18.90 -5.10 -16.96
CA TYR A 161 17.76 -4.79 -16.12
C TYR A 161 17.90 -3.43 -15.46
N VAL A 162 16.76 -2.85 -15.12
CA VAL A 162 16.67 -1.73 -14.20
C VAL A 162 16.07 -2.23 -12.91
N TYR A 163 16.71 -1.89 -11.79
CA TYR A 163 16.31 -2.28 -10.46
C TYR A 163 15.84 -1.04 -9.70
N ARG A 164 14.85 -1.22 -8.83
CA ARG A 164 14.45 -0.21 -7.83
C ARG A 164 14.38 -0.86 -6.47
N LEU A 165 15.20 -0.39 -5.54
CA LEU A 165 14.99 -0.65 -4.12
C LEU A 165 14.05 0.44 -3.58
N TRP A 166 12.96 0.03 -2.95
CA TRP A 166 11.89 0.92 -2.51
C TRP A 166 11.53 0.66 -1.05
N TYR A 167 11.89 1.59 -0.17
CA TYR A 167 11.61 1.51 1.26
C TYR A 167 10.43 2.39 1.63
N THR A 168 9.43 1.78 2.27
CA THR A 168 8.33 2.55 2.86
C THR A 168 8.78 3.11 4.21
N VAL A 169 8.88 4.43 4.31
CA VAL A 169 9.42 5.10 5.50
C VAL A 169 8.47 4.91 6.68
N THR A 170 9.03 4.42 7.78
CA THR A 170 8.35 4.27 9.07
C THR A 170 9.10 5.08 10.14
N GLN A 171 8.52 5.25 11.34
CA GLN A 171 9.23 5.81 12.51
C GLN A 171 10.39 4.95 13.01
N ASN A 172 10.74 3.88 12.30
CA ASN A 172 11.80 2.97 12.69
C ASN A 172 13.09 3.24 11.89
N ARG A 173 14.10 3.80 12.57
CA ARG A 173 15.43 4.02 12.00
C ARG A 173 16.10 2.72 11.55
N VAL A 174 15.76 1.58 12.15
CA VAL A 174 16.28 0.27 11.75
C VAL A 174 15.86 -0.06 10.32
N GLY A 175 14.62 0.25 9.91
CA GLY A 175 14.18 0.03 8.53
C GLY A 175 15.04 0.79 7.51
N LEU A 176 15.44 2.03 7.85
CA LEU A 176 16.35 2.83 7.03
C LEU A 176 17.77 2.25 7.00
N GLN A 177 18.28 1.75 8.14
CA GLN A 177 19.56 1.06 8.20
C GLN A 177 19.56 -0.21 7.34
N VAL A 178 18.47 -0.98 7.37
CA VAL A 178 18.29 -2.17 6.53
C VAL A 178 18.31 -1.79 5.05
N TYR A 179 17.57 -0.77 4.66
CA TYR A 179 17.59 -0.27 3.29
C TYR A 179 19.00 0.12 2.83
N HIS A 180 19.74 0.86 3.67
CA HIS A 180 21.11 1.25 3.36
C HIS A 180 22.05 0.05 3.24
N HIS A 181 21.92 -0.93 4.14
CA HIS A 181 22.71 -2.16 4.12
C HIS A 181 22.45 -2.99 2.85
N MET A 182 21.18 -3.14 2.45
CA MET A 182 20.80 -3.81 1.21
C MET A 182 21.44 -3.13 -0.01
N LEU A 183 21.48 -1.79 -0.06
CA LEU A 183 22.16 -1.07 -1.15
C LEU A 183 23.69 -1.25 -1.14
N ASN A 184 24.30 -1.42 0.03
CA ASN A 184 25.75 -1.61 0.15
C ASN A 184 26.18 -3.05 -0.17
N THR A 185 25.29 -4.00 -0.05
CA THR A 185 25.56 -5.44 -0.22
C THR A 185 24.97 -6.01 -1.50
N ILE A 186 24.17 -5.25 -2.25
CA ILE A 186 23.65 -5.74 -3.51
C ILE A 186 24.78 -5.93 -4.52
N GLU A 187 24.89 -7.16 -5.02
CA GLU A 187 25.79 -7.57 -6.06
C GLU A 187 24.99 -7.84 -7.34
N LEU A 188 25.48 -7.31 -8.46
CA LEU A 188 24.84 -7.43 -9.76
C LEU A 188 25.68 -8.30 -10.71
N PRO A 189 25.07 -8.86 -11.78
CA PRO A 189 25.79 -9.66 -12.75
C PRO A 189 26.97 -8.93 -13.40
N GLY A 190 28.06 -9.65 -13.62
CA GLY A 190 29.20 -9.14 -14.41
C GLY A 190 30.06 -8.09 -13.71
N ILE A 191 29.87 -7.88 -12.40
CA ILE A 191 30.69 -6.93 -11.66
C ILE A 191 31.65 -7.56 -10.64
N SER A 192 31.72 -8.89 -10.54
CA SER A 192 32.47 -9.71 -9.57
C SER A 192 33.94 -9.34 -9.29
N ASP A 193 34.60 -8.56 -10.15
CA ASP A 193 36.01 -8.18 -10.01
C ASP A 193 36.25 -6.77 -9.40
N ARG A 194 35.21 -5.97 -9.13
CA ARG A 194 35.41 -4.68 -8.43
C ARG A 194 35.29 -4.86 -6.93
N LYS A 195 36.12 -4.14 -6.17
CA LYS A 195 35.96 -4.03 -4.73
C LYS A 195 34.55 -3.48 -4.44
N ALA A 196 33.85 -4.13 -3.51
CA ALA A 196 32.56 -3.66 -3.00
C ALA A 196 32.66 -2.16 -2.70
N THR A 197 31.94 -1.37 -3.49
CA THR A 197 31.90 0.09 -3.34
C THR A 197 30.58 0.44 -2.68
N PRO A 198 30.59 1.04 -1.48
CA PRO A 198 29.37 1.43 -0.80
C PRO A 198 28.48 2.31 -1.69
N ALA A 199 27.17 2.22 -1.49
CA ALA A 199 26.23 3.09 -2.15
C ALA A 199 26.44 4.55 -1.68
N GLU A 200 26.43 5.47 -2.63
CA GLU A 200 26.58 6.90 -2.40
C GLU A 200 25.25 7.59 -2.72
N LEU A 201 24.52 8.04 -1.70
CA LEU A 201 23.29 8.82 -1.87
C LEU A 201 23.57 10.29 -1.49
N PRO A 202 22.92 11.28 -2.14
CA PRO A 202 23.09 12.68 -1.77
C PRO A 202 22.73 12.93 -0.30
N GLU A 203 23.55 13.73 0.40
CA GLU A 203 23.30 14.12 1.79
C GLU A 203 21.91 14.74 1.99
N LYS A 204 21.44 15.52 1.01
CA LYS A 204 20.08 16.09 0.96
C LYS A 204 19.00 15.00 1.09
N ILE A 205 19.18 13.86 0.43
CA ILE A 205 18.22 12.76 0.46
C ILE A 205 18.24 12.11 1.84
N TRP A 206 19.42 11.85 2.41
CA TRP A 206 19.55 11.33 3.78
C TRP A 206 18.85 12.22 4.80
N LYS A 207 19.13 13.52 4.79
CA LYS A 207 18.47 14.50 5.69
C LYS A 207 16.96 14.50 5.52
N SER A 208 16.48 14.42 4.27
CA SER A 208 15.04 14.41 3.98
C SER A 208 14.35 13.15 4.51
N VAL A 209 15.00 11.99 4.38
CA VAL A 209 14.46 10.72 4.85
C VAL A 209 14.55 10.60 6.36
N GLU A 210 15.62 11.07 7.00
CA GLU A 210 15.71 11.12 8.46
C GLU A 210 14.63 12.02 9.06
N ALA A 211 14.37 13.18 8.44
CA ALA A 211 13.25 14.04 8.81
C ALA A 211 11.92 13.31 8.63
N ALA A 212 11.71 12.61 7.51
CA ALA A 212 10.50 11.82 7.28
C ALA A 212 10.33 10.68 8.31
N VAL A 213 11.42 10.02 8.74
CA VAL A 213 11.38 9.02 9.82
C VAL A 213 10.93 9.68 11.13
N GLN A 214 11.42 10.88 11.45
CA GLN A 214 11.03 11.62 12.65
C GLN A 214 9.59 12.15 12.61
N GLU A 215 9.14 12.59 11.43
CA GLU A 215 7.83 13.23 11.21
C GLU A 215 6.70 12.24 10.91
N SER A 216 7.02 11.08 10.33
CA SER A 216 6.04 10.02 10.11
C SER A 216 5.34 9.77 11.44
N GLY A 217 4.00 9.72 11.50
CA GLY A 217 3.30 9.32 12.72
C GLY A 217 3.65 7.88 13.11
N LEU A 218 3.11 7.32 14.19
CA LEU A 218 3.25 5.88 14.51
C LEU A 218 2.57 5.02 13.42
N ILE A 219 3.17 4.97 12.23
CA ILE A 219 2.79 4.15 11.10
C ILE A 219 3.41 2.80 11.44
N SER A 220 2.67 2.00 12.21
CA SER A 220 2.92 0.57 12.21
C SER A 220 2.63 0.10 10.79
N PRO A 221 3.62 -0.46 10.07
CA PRO A 221 3.46 -0.84 8.66
C PRO A 221 2.49 -2.00 8.46
N LEU A 222 2.02 -2.62 9.54
CA LEU A 222 1.03 -3.68 9.53
C LEU A 222 -0.06 -3.33 10.54
N VAL A 223 -0.97 -2.45 10.14
CA VAL A 223 -2.17 -2.23 10.95
C VAL A 223 -3.09 -3.43 10.72
N SER A 224 -2.89 -4.45 11.56
CA SER A 224 -3.64 -5.71 11.48
C SER A 224 -5.12 -5.54 11.79
N SER A 225 -5.55 -4.39 12.34
CA SER A 225 -6.94 -4.07 12.60
C SER A 225 -7.30 -2.63 12.27
N CYS A 226 -8.40 -2.44 11.53
CA CYS A 226 -8.95 -1.14 11.22
C CYS A 226 -10.46 -1.13 11.44
N CYS A 227 -10.97 -0.21 12.29
CA CYS A 227 -12.41 -0.05 12.47
C CYS A 227 -13.16 -1.35 12.87
N GLY A 228 -12.51 -2.23 13.65
CA GLY A 228 -13.07 -3.52 14.06
C GLY A 228 -12.92 -4.66 13.04
N TYR A 229 -12.39 -4.38 11.85
CA TYR A 229 -11.97 -5.37 10.87
C TYR A 229 -10.51 -5.73 11.08
N SER A 230 -10.11 -6.95 10.72
CA SER A 230 -8.74 -7.42 10.89
C SER A 230 -8.19 -8.12 9.66
N GLN A 231 -6.94 -7.83 9.31
CA GLN A 231 -6.18 -8.49 8.25
C GLN A 231 -4.68 -8.33 8.54
N SER A 232 -4.02 -9.45 8.87
CA SER A 232 -2.63 -9.47 9.33
C SER A 232 -1.62 -8.96 8.31
N SER A 233 -1.89 -9.12 7.02
CA SER A 233 -1.00 -8.73 5.92
C SER A 233 -1.29 -7.34 5.36
N ASN A 234 -2.23 -6.57 5.93
CA ASN A 234 -2.62 -5.28 5.36
C ASN A 234 -1.51 -4.23 5.56
N PRO A 235 -0.89 -3.77 4.46
CA PRO A 235 0.24 -2.86 4.55
C PRO A 235 -0.14 -1.41 4.84
N PHE A 236 -1.43 -1.08 4.72
CA PHE A 236 -1.85 0.30 4.72
C PHE A 236 -2.13 0.81 6.14
N PRO A 237 -1.96 2.12 6.38
CA PRO A 237 -2.29 2.70 7.67
C PRO A 237 -3.81 2.75 7.92
N CYS A 238 -4.22 2.89 9.19
CA CYS A 238 -5.61 3.12 9.57
C CYS A 238 -5.78 4.18 10.69
N CYS A 239 -6.98 4.76 10.74
CA CYS A 239 -7.47 5.89 11.52
C CYS A 239 -6.47 7.06 11.56
N ASN A 240 -5.73 7.21 12.65
CA ASN A 240 -4.84 8.35 12.91
C ASN A 240 -3.74 8.51 11.85
N ASN A 241 -3.45 7.44 11.11
CA ASN A 241 -2.43 7.41 10.08
C ASN A 241 -3.00 7.64 8.67
N LYS A 242 -4.22 8.21 8.54
CA LYS A 242 -4.79 8.73 7.27
C LYS A 242 -4.93 7.72 6.10
N GLY A 243 -4.84 6.41 6.33
CA GLY A 243 -4.90 5.37 5.30
C GLY A 243 -6.20 4.56 5.19
N ASN A 244 -7.30 4.97 5.83
CA ASN A 244 -8.52 4.14 5.92
C ASN A 244 -9.04 3.64 4.57
N CYS A 245 -9.01 4.49 3.55
CA CYS A 245 -9.51 4.15 2.23
C CYS A 245 -8.65 3.10 1.54
N THR A 246 -7.31 3.24 1.59
CA THR A 246 -6.37 2.25 1.03
C THR A 246 -6.39 0.95 1.82
N TRP A 247 -6.44 1.01 3.16
CA TRP A 247 -6.64 -0.17 4.02
C TRP A 247 -7.92 -0.91 3.67
N TRP A 248 -9.04 -0.19 3.55
CA TRP A 248 -10.34 -0.79 3.25
C TRP A 248 -10.36 -1.44 1.87
N VAL A 249 -9.80 -0.79 0.86
CA VAL A 249 -9.73 -1.38 -0.48
C VAL A 249 -8.85 -2.63 -0.48
N TYR A 250 -7.70 -2.62 0.20
CA TYR A 250 -6.87 -3.83 0.35
C TYR A 250 -7.64 -4.95 1.05
N TYR A 251 -8.38 -4.64 2.11
CA TYR A 251 -9.24 -5.61 2.82
C TYR A 251 -10.34 -6.19 1.95
N LYS A 252 -11.01 -5.37 1.13
CA LYS A 252 -12.10 -5.82 0.27
C LYS A 252 -11.62 -6.55 -0.99
N PHE A 253 -10.46 -6.17 -1.54
CA PHE A 253 -9.85 -6.87 -2.67
C PHE A 253 -9.06 -8.12 -2.26
N GLY A 254 -8.66 -8.23 -0.98
CA GLY A 254 -7.75 -9.25 -0.49
C GLY A 254 -6.28 -8.85 -0.64
N ALA A 255 -5.89 -8.28 -1.78
CA ALA A 255 -4.59 -7.67 -1.99
C ALA A 255 -4.59 -6.67 -3.15
N VAL A 256 -3.67 -5.70 -3.12
CA VAL A 256 -3.31 -4.85 -4.26
C VAL A 256 -1.79 -4.65 -4.32
N PRO A 257 -1.18 -4.45 -5.50
CA PRO A 257 0.27 -4.28 -5.62
C PRO A 257 0.73 -2.84 -5.39
N PHE A 258 -0.21 -1.89 -5.28
CA PHE A 258 0.07 -0.47 -5.08
C PHE A 258 0.63 -0.19 -3.67
N ARG A 259 1.34 0.94 -3.51
CA ARG A 259 1.83 1.45 -2.21
C ARG A 259 1.51 2.95 -2.06
N GLY A 260 1.89 3.54 -0.93
CA GLY A 260 1.65 4.96 -0.65
C GLY A 260 0.17 5.28 -0.41
N ASP A 261 -0.19 6.56 -0.55
CA ASP A 261 -1.57 6.99 -0.41
C ASP A 261 -2.40 6.74 -1.68
N ALA A 262 -3.72 6.80 -1.52
CA ALA A 262 -4.71 6.60 -2.57
C ALA A 262 -4.46 7.46 -3.83
N GLY A 263 -3.97 8.69 -3.67
CA GLY A 263 -3.70 9.63 -4.76
C GLY A 263 -2.62 9.15 -5.73
N THR A 264 -1.69 8.32 -5.26
CA THR A 264 -0.60 7.78 -6.09
C THR A 264 -0.98 6.51 -6.85
N TRP A 265 -2.05 5.80 -6.46
CA TRP A 265 -2.35 4.48 -7.03
C TRP A 265 -2.62 4.54 -8.53
N TRP A 266 -3.30 5.59 -8.99
CA TRP A 266 -3.60 5.77 -10.41
C TRP A 266 -2.34 5.77 -11.28
N SER A 267 -1.30 6.52 -10.89
CA SER A 267 -0.04 6.59 -11.66
C SER A 267 0.80 5.33 -11.56
N GLN A 268 0.58 4.48 -10.55
CA GLN A 268 1.29 3.22 -10.40
C GLN A 268 0.71 2.09 -11.25
N VAL A 269 -0.57 2.14 -11.67
CA VAL A 269 -1.21 1.06 -12.45
C VAL A 269 -0.41 0.60 -13.67
N PRO A 270 0.18 1.49 -14.50
CA PRO A 270 0.98 1.07 -15.64
C PRO A 270 2.21 0.22 -15.30
N ASN A 271 2.56 0.07 -14.02
CA ASN A 271 3.72 -0.72 -13.58
C ASN A 271 3.35 -2.20 -13.34
N TYR A 272 2.07 -2.55 -13.42
CA TYR A 272 1.57 -3.89 -13.09
C TYR A 272 0.76 -4.46 -14.26
N SER A 273 1.34 -5.44 -14.97
CA SER A 273 0.75 -6.03 -16.19
C SER A 273 -0.68 -6.57 -15.99
N GLY A 274 -0.96 -7.12 -14.81
CA GLY A 274 -2.27 -7.66 -14.44
C GLY A 274 -3.35 -6.62 -14.10
N TRP A 275 -3.05 -5.32 -14.15
CA TRP A 275 -3.95 -4.25 -13.74
C TRP A 275 -4.18 -3.23 -14.86
N LEU A 276 -5.40 -2.70 -14.91
CA LEU A 276 -5.80 -1.66 -15.85
C LEU A 276 -6.44 -0.48 -15.11
N ARG A 277 -6.38 0.69 -15.75
CA ARG A 277 -7.09 1.89 -15.31
C ARG A 277 -7.91 2.46 -16.46
N SER A 278 -9.09 3.00 -16.17
CA SER A 278 -10.01 3.57 -17.16
C SER A 278 -10.86 4.67 -16.53
N SER A 279 -11.43 5.55 -17.36
CA SER A 279 -12.43 6.53 -16.92
C SER A 279 -13.77 5.89 -16.56
N LEU A 280 -14.00 4.64 -16.97
CA LEU A 280 -15.23 3.89 -16.70
C LEU A 280 -14.93 2.59 -15.94
N PRO A 281 -15.85 2.13 -15.07
CA PRO A 281 -15.72 0.85 -14.41
C PRO A 281 -15.92 -0.29 -15.41
N ARG A 282 -15.24 -1.41 -15.17
CA ARG A 282 -15.43 -2.63 -15.94
C ARG A 282 -16.61 -3.42 -15.39
N ALA A 283 -17.47 -3.87 -16.30
CA ALA A 283 -18.63 -4.67 -15.94
C ALA A 283 -18.23 -6.06 -15.42
N ASP A 284 -19.11 -6.63 -14.60
CA ASP A 284 -19.08 -8.02 -14.14
C ASP A 284 -17.82 -8.40 -13.36
N GLN A 285 -17.21 -7.43 -12.67
CA GLN A 285 -16.08 -7.65 -11.78
C GLN A 285 -15.92 -6.55 -10.72
N ALA A 286 -15.02 -6.81 -9.77
CA ALA A 286 -14.61 -5.82 -8.80
C ALA A 286 -13.78 -4.69 -9.44
N ASN A 287 -14.00 -3.47 -8.97
CA ASN A 287 -13.25 -2.28 -9.37
C ASN A 287 -12.82 -1.49 -8.13
N ILE A 288 -11.81 -0.65 -8.28
CA ILE A 288 -11.42 0.38 -7.33
C ILE A 288 -11.81 1.72 -7.94
N ALA A 289 -12.82 2.39 -7.40
CA ALA A 289 -13.10 3.77 -7.75
C ALA A 289 -12.01 4.67 -7.15
N TRP A 290 -11.46 5.58 -7.95
CA TRP A 290 -10.32 6.42 -7.57
C TRP A 290 -10.64 7.90 -7.75
N TRP A 291 -10.22 8.72 -6.77
CA TRP A 291 -10.27 10.17 -6.81
C TRP A 291 -8.86 10.74 -6.61
N SER A 292 -8.50 11.71 -7.44
CA SER A 292 -7.24 12.45 -7.32
C SER A 292 -7.21 13.28 -6.03
N GLY A 293 -6.00 13.64 -5.61
CA GLY A 293 -5.76 14.45 -4.41
C GLY A 293 -4.43 14.09 -3.75
N SER A 294 -4.06 14.85 -2.73
CA SER A 294 -2.95 14.53 -1.82
C SER A 294 -3.39 14.81 -0.37
N PRO A 295 -3.85 13.78 0.37
CA PRO A 295 -4.06 12.41 -0.09
C PRO A 295 -5.25 12.30 -1.05
N GLY A 296 -5.20 11.36 -2.00
CA GLY A 296 -6.36 11.02 -2.83
C GLY A 296 -7.41 10.21 -2.07
N HIS A 297 -8.34 9.58 -2.78
CA HIS A 297 -9.30 8.66 -2.18
C HIS A 297 -9.55 7.44 -3.08
N VAL A 298 -9.83 6.29 -2.45
CA VAL A 298 -10.21 5.06 -3.15
C VAL A 298 -11.40 4.37 -2.47
N ALA A 299 -12.21 3.69 -3.26
CA ALA A 299 -13.33 2.90 -2.77
C ALA A 299 -13.48 1.59 -3.54
N TYR A 300 -13.96 0.55 -2.84
CA TYR A 300 -14.21 -0.75 -3.43
C TYR A 300 -15.57 -0.77 -4.14
N VAL A 301 -15.62 -1.27 -5.37
CA VAL A 301 -16.85 -1.60 -6.09
C VAL A 301 -16.86 -3.11 -6.23
N SER A 302 -17.82 -3.80 -5.61
CA SER A 302 -17.87 -5.27 -5.60
C SER A 302 -18.16 -5.87 -6.96
N ASN A 303 -19.15 -5.31 -7.64
CA ASN A 303 -19.52 -5.67 -9.00
C ASN A 303 -20.28 -4.49 -9.61
N TYR A 304 -19.98 -4.16 -10.85
CA TYR A 304 -20.72 -3.19 -11.64
C TYR A 304 -21.42 -3.93 -12.78
N THR A 305 -22.75 -3.89 -12.83
CA THR A 305 -23.55 -4.63 -13.82
C THR A 305 -23.99 -3.75 -15.00
N GLY A 306 -23.39 -2.58 -15.19
CA GLY A 306 -23.82 -1.58 -16.17
C GLY A 306 -24.71 -0.47 -15.59
N GLY A 307 -24.99 0.56 -16.40
CA GLY A 307 -25.85 1.70 -16.03
C GLY A 307 -25.10 3.01 -15.77
N SER A 308 -25.77 3.99 -15.17
CA SER A 308 -25.20 5.31 -14.87
C SER A 308 -24.59 5.42 -13.47
N ASN A 309 -24.82 4.43 -12.61
CA ASN A 309 -24.44 4.47 -11.20
C ASN A 309 -23.58 3.27 -10.82
N VAL A 310 -22.77 3.45 -9.78
CA VAL A 310 -21.99 2.38 -9.12
C VAL A 310 -22.26 2.38 -7.63
N THR A 311 -22.27 1.20 -7.02
CA THR A 311 -22.31 1.04 -5.56
C THR A 311 -20.89 0.89 -5.05
N ILE A 312 -20.44 1.85 -4.24
CA ILE A 312 -19.12 1.82 -3.61
C ILE A 312 -19.22 1.42 -2.14
N SER A 313 -18.16 0.78 -1.66
CA SER A 313 -17.88 0.51 -0.25
C SER A 313 -16.56 1.18 0.11
N GLU A 314 -16.58 2.07 1.10
CA GLU A 314 -15.42 2.89 1.46
C GLU A 314 -15.31 3.10 2.97
N MET A 315 -14.11 3.37 3.45
CA MET A 315 -13.89 4.00 4.75
C MET A 315 -13.38 5.42 4.53
N LEU A 316 -13.99 6.37 5.23
CA LEU A 316 -13.51 7.76 5.23
C LEU A 316 -12.48 7.93 6.35
N TRP A 317 -11.67 8.98 6.22
CA TRP A 317 -10.70 9.36 7.24
C TRP A 317 -11.38 9.59 8.60
N CYS A 318 -11.23 8.63 9.53
CA CYS A 318 -11.71 8.63 10.92
C CYS A 318 -13.18 9.02 11.18
N THR A 319 -13.97 9.24 10.14
CA THR A 319 -15.34 9.77 10.21
C THR A 319 -16.37 8.69 9.92
N SER A 320 -15.99 7.63 9.21
CA SER A 320 -16.85 6.49 8.92
C SER A 320 -16.04 5.20 8.81
N CYS A 321 -16.40 4.21 9.63
CA CYS A 321 -15.77 2.89 9.72
C CYS A 321 -16.32 1.86 8.72
N GLY A 322 -16.70 2.33 7.53
CA GLY A 322 -17.29 1.51 6.48
C GLY A 322 -18.67 2.06 6.15
N ARG A 323 -18.82 2.57 4.94
CA ARG A 323 -20.11 2.95 4.39
C ARG A 323 -20.26 2.41 2.99
N THR A 324 -21.51 2.13 2.64
CA THR A 324 -21.90 1.77 1.28
C THR A 324 -22.82 2.86 0.76
N ARG A 325 -22.57 3.34 -0.45
CA ARG A 325 -23.46 4.30 -1.11
C ARG A 325 -23.42 4.14 -2.61
N THR A 326 -24.50 4.54 -3.25
CA THR A 326 -24.60 4.63 -4.71
C THR A 326 -24.18 6.02 -5.16
N ILE A 327 -23.34 6.08 -6.18
CA ILE A 327 -22.86 7.32 -6.79
C ILE A 327 -23.00 7.25 -8.31
N SER A 328 -22.97 8.40 -8.98
CA SER A 328 -22.80 8.42 -10.43
C SER A 328 -21.46 7.77 -10.80
N ARG A 329 -21.46 6.97 -11.86
CA ARG A 329 -20.24 6.31 -12.37
C ARG A 329 -19.18 7.31 -12.85
N THR A 330 -19.56 8.57 -13.08
CA THR A 330 -18.64 9.63 -13.52
C THR A 330 -18.11 10.47 -12.35
N THR A 331 -18.54 10.21 -11.12
CA THR A 331 -18.05 10.94 -9.94
C THR A 331 -16.59 10.64 -9.58
N PRO A 332 -16.08 9.39 -9.69
CA PRO A 332 -14.65 9.12 -9.56
C PRO A 332 -13.83 9.73 -10.70
N GLY A 333 -12.57 10.09 -10.44
CA GLY A 333 -11.61 10.48 -11.47
C GLY A 333 -11.23 9.31 -12.38
N GLY A 334 -11.41 8.08 -11.91
CA GLY A 334 -11.35 6.88 -12.73
C GLY A 334 -11.54 5.61 -11.92
N TYR A 335 -11.31 4.47 -12.57
CA TYR A 335 -11.43 3.13 -12.01
C TYR A 335 -10.18 2.31 -12.30
N ILE A 336 -9.78 1.50 -11.32
CA ILE A 336 -8.66 0.55 -11.41
C ILE A 336 -9.22 -0.85 -11.21
N TYR A 337 -8.83 -1.82 -12.05
CA TYR A 337 -9.37 -3.19 -12.00
C TYR A 337 -8.38 -4.20 -12.57
N LEU A 338 -8.62 -5.48 -12.30
CA LEU A 338 -7.81 -6.56 -12.85
C LEU A 338 -8.04 -6.71 -14.35
N LYS A 339 -6.96 -6.95 -15.10
CA LYS A 339 -7.04 -7.30 -16.52
C LYS A 339 -7.75 -8.64 -16.71
N ASN A 340 -7.43 -9.62 -15.87
CA ASN A 340 -8.01 -10.95 -15.86
C ASN A 340 -8.47 -11.30 -14.44
N PRO A 341 -9.72 -10.99 -14.05
CA PRO A 341 -10.21 -11.34 -12.72
C PRO A 341 -10.30 -12.88 -12.56
N PRO A 342 -10.08 -13.42 -11.34
CA PRO A 342 -10.39 -14.81 -11.04
C PRO A 342 -11.84 -15.13 -11.43
N ARG A 343 -12.07 -16.26 -12.10
CA ARG A 343 -13.42 -16.70 -12.48
C ARG A 343 -14.21 -17.21 -11.28
#